data_AF-A0A2S9A3B8-F1
#
_entry.id   AF-A0A2S9A3B8-F1
#
_cell.length_a   1.000
_cell.length_b   1.000
_cell.length_c   1.000
_cell.angle_alpha   90.00
_cell.angle_beta   90.00
_cell.angle_gamma   90.00
#
_symmetry.space_group_name_H-M   'P 1'
#
loop_
_entity.id
_entity.type
_entity.pdbx_description
1 polymer ?
#
loop_
_entity_poly.entity_id
_entity_poly.type
_entity_poly.pdbx_seq_one_letter_code
_entity_poly.pdbx_strand_id
1 'polypeptide(L)'
;MVRDDPRIRTSPLAGALAGVVLLAALLMAIAALQGVPQFGDIALERRNPLPTPTSGTQTPGGVPAGQLPDSPILGIIVAVIELVIAACFLAVLAWLFWRLARALWAARPLSREIGGAGDAGAGAVAGDESVDAGAIRSAAADAQEAIETHRDPGDAIVAAWVHLEEATSRAGRSRLPSETPGEFALRILRRRPGVDTELETLLGLYESVRFGGVQADESGRATARRCLAIVEEVWR
;
A
#
# COMPACT_ATOMS: atom_id res chain seq x y z
N MET A 1 -36.48 -2.34 -34.04
CA MET A 1 -37.03 -1.66 -32.85
C MET A 1 -36.19 -2.06 -31.65
N VAL A 2 -35.52 -1.06 -31.10
CA VAL A 2 -34.70 -0.95 -29.88
C VAL A 2 -34.74 -2.14 -28.92
N ARG A 3 -33.57 -2.75 -28.69
CA ARG A 3 -33.30 -3.65 -27.56
C ARG A 3 -32.50 -2.82 -26.55
N ASP A 4 -33.18 -2.29 -25.55
CA ASP A 4 -32.56 -1.63 -24.40
C ASP A 4 -31.84 -2.69 -23.57
N ASP A 5 -30.53 -2.55 -23.42
CA ASP A 5 -29.72 -3.37 -22.53
C ASP A 5 -28.75 -2.43 -21.78
N PRO A 6 -29.15 -1.88 -20.62
CA PRO A 6 -28.28 -1.02 -19.83
C PRO A 6 -27.30 -1.91 -19.07
N ARG A 7 -26.20 -2.27 -19.72
CA ARG A 7 -25.01 -2.75 -19.00
C ARG A 7 -24.43 -1.57 -18.24
N ILE A 8 -24.92 -1.38 -17.01
CA ILE A 8 -24.31 -0.52 -16.01
C ILE A 8 -22.92 -1.13 -15.73
N ARG A 9 -21.93 -0.70 -16.51
CA ARG A 9 -20.53 -0.76 -16.10
C ARG A 9 -20.46 0.15 -14.89
N THR A 10 -20.60 -0.42 -13.70
CA THR A 10 -20.23 0.25 -12.47
C THR A 10 -18.74 0.54 -12.57
N SER A 11 -18.43 1.77 -12.98
CA SER A 11 -17.06 2.26 -13.02
C SER A 11 -16.47 2.09 -11.61
N PRO A 12 -15.19 1.69 -11.49
CA PRO A 12 -14.54 1.56 -10.18
C PRO A 12 -14.59 2.88 -9.38
N LEU A 13 -14.77 4.01 -10.08
CA LEU A 13 -15.05 5.33 -9.53
C LEU A 13 -16.38 5.41 -8.76
N ALA A 14 -17.46 4.77 -9.23
CA ALA A 14 -18.74 4.76 -8.52
C ALA A 14 -18.66 3.98 -7.20
N GLY A 15 -17.89 2.89 -7.18
CA GLY A 15 -17.60 2.13 -5.95
C GLY A 15 -16.74 2.92 -4.95
N ALA A 16 -15.73 3.65 -5.45
CA ALA A 16 -14.90 4.52 -4.62
C ALA A 16 -15.70 5.69 -4.03
N LEU A 17 -16.55 6.35 -4.83
CA LEU A 17 -17.39 7.45 -4.38
C LEU A 17 -18.42 6.98 -3.35
N ALA A 18 -19.05 5.83 -3.58
CA ALA A 18 -19.96 5.21 -2.62
C ALA A 18 -19.25 4.88 -1.30
N GLY A 19 -18.02 4.38 -1.35
CA GLY A 19 -17.20 4.11 -0.17
C GLY A 19 -16.88 5.38 0.63
N VAL A 20 -16.50 6.48 -0.04
CA VAL A 20 -16.20 7.76 0.61
C VAL A 20 -17.46 8.36 1.25
N VAL A 21 -18.60 8.32 0.56
CA VAL A 21 -19.88 8.82 1.10
C VAL A 21 -20.31 8.00 2.32
N LEU A 22 -20.13 6.68 2.27
CA LEU A 22 -20.49 5.79 3.37
C LEU A 22 -19.58 5.98 4.60
N LEU A 23 -18.27 6.20 4.37
CA LEU A 23 -17.32 6.55 5.42
C LEU A 23 -17.63 7.92 6.04
N ALA A 24 -17.92 8.93 5.22
CA ALA A 24 -18.29 10.27 5.70
C ALA A 24 -19.59 10.26 6.50
N ALA A 25 -20.60 9.50 6.05
CA ALA A 25 -21.86 9.33 6.78
C ALA A 25 -21.66 8.59 8.11
N LEU A 26 -20.79 7.57 8.14
CA LEU A 26 -20.42 6.86 9.36
C LEU A 26 -19.69 7.78 10.35
N LEU A 27 -18.73 8.57 9.88
CA LEU A 27 -18.02 9.56 10.70
C LEU A 27 -18.96 10.64 11.24
N MET A 28 -19.90 11.13 10.43
CA MET A 28 -20.93 12.06 10.90
C MET A 28 -21.86 11.43 11.93
N ALA A 29 -22.25 10.16 11.76
CA ALA A 29 -23.08 9.46 12.74
C ALA A 29 -22.35 9.26 14.08
N ILE A 30 -21.06 8.91 14.03
CA ILE A 30 -20.21 8.79 15.21
C ILE A 30 -20.04 10.16 15.89
N ALA A 31 -19.75 11.22 15.12
CA ALA A 31 -19.63 12.58 15.66
C ALA A 31 -20.94 13.09 16.26
N ALA A 32 -22.10 12.73 15.68
CA ALA A 32 -23.40 13.06 16.22
C ALA A 32 -23.70 12.32 17.53
N LEU A 33 -23.20 11.09 17.70
CA LEU A 33 -23.32 10.33 18.94
C LEU A 33 -22.41 10.85 20.06
N GLN A 34 -21.28 11.47 19.71
CA GLN A 34 -20.30 11.98 20.70
C GLN A 34 -20.69 13.33 21.33
N GLY A 35 -21.79 13.95 20.89
CA GLY A 35 -22.23 15.24 21.41
C GLY A 35 -21.30 16.39 20.99
N VAL A 36 -21.81 17.62 21.05
CA VAL A 36 -21.04 18.82 20.67
C VAL A 36 -19.80 18.92 21.58
N PRO A 37 -18.57 18.96 21.04
CA PRO A 37 -17.38 19.14 21.86
C PRO A 37 -17.46 20.48 22.58
N GLN A 38 -17.72 20.42 23.89
CA GLN A 38 -17.72 21.61 24.74
C GLN A 38 -16.28 21.92 25.10
N PHE A 39 -15.69 22.89 24.40
CA PHE A 39 -14.44 23.49 24.84
C PHE A 39 -14.73 24.20 26.15
N GLY A 40 -14.12 23.74 27.25
CA GLY A 40 -14.29 24.37 28.56
C GLY A 40 -13.82 25.83 28.51
N ASP A 41 -14.66 26.73 29.00
CA ASP A 41 -14.27 28.13 29.17
C ASP A 41 -13.03 28.20 30.06
N ILE A 42 -11.97 28.77 29.50
CA ILE A 42 -10.73 29.02 30.21
C ILE A 42 -11.07 30.03 31.31
N ALA A 43 -11.17 29.56 32.55
CA ALA A 43 -11.42 30.41 33.70
C ALA A 43 -10.19 31.31 33.92
N LEU A 44 -10.18 32.48 33.27
CA LEU A 44 -9.38 33.60 33.74
C LEU A 44 -9.88 33.91 35.15
N GLU A 45 -9.06 33.56 36.14
CA GLU A 45 -9.29 33.82 37.56
C GLU A 45 -9.45 35.33 37.77
N ARG A 46 -10.68 35.79 37.60
CA ARG A 46 -11.06 37.18 37.80
C ARG A 46 -11.06 37.39 39.30
N ARG A 47 -9.94 37.94 39.78
CA ARG A 47 -9.69 38.42 41.14
C ARG A 47 -11.00 38.98 41.75
N ASN A 48 -11.47 38.27 42.77
CA ASN A 48 -12.69 38.52 43.52
C ASN A 48 -12.71 39.94 44.13
N PRO A 49 -13.72 40.80 43.90
CA PRO A 49 -14.03 41.89 44.81
C PRO A 49 -15.03 41.44 45.89
N LEU A 50 -14.78 41.93 47.11
CA LEU A 50 -15.45 41.70 48.40
C LEU A 50 -16.99 41.50 48.40
N PRO A 51 -17.55 40.83 49.44
CA PRO A 51 -18.96 40.48 49.50
C PRO A 51 -19.84 41.69 49.85
N THR A 52 -20.94 41.84 49.10
CA THR A 52 -22.11 42.66 49.49
C THR A 52 -23.32 41.74 49.73
N PRO A 53 -24.13 41.97 50.79
CA PRO A 53 -25.19 41.05 51.18
C PRO A 53 -26.54 41.32 50.47
N THR A 54 -27.31 40.23 50.33
CA THR A 54 -28.78 40.13 50.31
C THR A 54 -29.55 40.47 49.03
N SER A 55 -30.15 39.45 48.40
CA SER A 55 -31.62 39.21 48.37
C SER A 55 -31.93 37.97 47.54
N GLY A 56 -32.74 37.07 48.11
CA GLY A 56 -33.07 35.78 47.50
C GLY A 56 -34.11 35.85 46.40
N THR A 57 -34.05 34.85 45.51
CA THR A 57 -35.18 34.36 44.71
C THR A 57 -35.01 32.84 44.58
N GLN A 58 -35.97 32.09 45.13
CA GLN A 58 -36.08 30.65 44.98
C GLN A 58 -36.93 30.32 43.74
N THR A 59 -36.35 29.50 42.83
CA THR A 59 -36.90 28.29 42.13
C THR A 59 -38.19 28.42 41.27
N PRO A 60 -38.23 27.83 40.05
CA PRO A 60 -38.61 26.41 39.88
C PRO A 60 -37.60 25.65 38.99
N GLY A 61 -37.03 24.54 39.44
CA GLY A 61 -37.63 23.22 39.19
C GLY A 61 -37.08 22.60 37.90
N GLY A 62 -35.75 22.46 37.82
CA GLY A 62 -35.10 21.68 36.75
C GLY A 62 -35.26 20.19 37.04
N VAL A 63 -35.97 19.49 36.16
CA VAL A 63 -36.10 18.03 36.18
C VAL A 63 -34.70 17.40 36.27
N PRO A 64 -34.39 16.53 37.23
CA PRO A 64 -33.14 15.79 37.18
C PRO A 64 -33.22 14.87 35.96
N ALA A 65 -32.45 15.19 34.92
CA ALA A 65 -32.14 14.25 33.86
C ALA A 65 -31.58 12.99 34.55
N GLY A 66 -32.27 11.86 34.39
CA GLY A 66 -31.97 10.65 35.12
C GLY A 66 -30.49 10.29 34.97
N GLN A 67 -29.72 10.51 36.03
CA GLN A 67 -28.41 9.90 36.17
C GLN A 67 -28.66 8.40 36.21
N LEU A 68 -28.34 7.70 35.12
CA LEU A 68 -28.21 6.26 35.16
C LEU A 68 -27.28 5.93 36.33
N PRO A 69 -27.63 4.96 37.20
CA PRO A 69 -26.78 4.61 38.33
C PRO A 69 -25.38 4.27 37.81
N ASP A 70 -24.35 4.94 38.35
CA ASP A 70 -22.93 4.66 38.13
C ASP A 70 -22.63 3.24 38.63
N SER A 71 -23.02 2.25 37.83
CA SER A 71 -22.68 0.85 38.06
C SER A 71 -21.35 0.61 37.35
N PRO A 72 -20.25 0.35 38.08
CA PRO A 72 -18.93 0.13 37.48
C PRO A 72 -18.95 -1.04 36.49
N ILE A 73 -19.88 -1.99 36.66
CA ILE A 73 -20.09 -3.12 35.75
C ILE A 73 -20.65 -2.65 34.40
N LEU A 74 -21.58 -1.68 34.40
CA LEU A 74 -22.15 -1.12 33.18
C LEU A 74 -21.07 -0.35 32.39
N GLY A 75 -20.22 0.40 33.07
CA GLY A 75 -19.08 1.10 32.45
C GLY A 75 -18.08 0.15 31.81
N ILE A 76 -17.76 -0.97 32.46
CA ILE A 76 -16.89 -2.01 31.89
C ILE A 76 -17.53 -2.65 30.65
N ILE A 77 -18.84 -2.95 30.69
CA ILE A 77 -19.55 -3.52 29.54
C ILE A 77 -19.51 -2.55 28.35
N VAL A 78 -19.77 -1.26 28.57
CA VAL A 78 -19.69 -0.23 27.53
C VAL A 78 -18.29 -0.13 26.96
N ALA A 79 -17.24 -0.08 27.80
CA ALA A 79 -15.85 -0.02 27.35
C ALA A 79 -15.43 -1.24 26.53
N VAL A 80 -15.89 -2.44 26.91
CA VAL A 80 -15.64 -3.67 26.13
C VAL A 80 -16.36 -3.62 24.79
N ILE A 81 -17.60 -3.14 24.75
CA ILE A 81 -18.36 -2.97 23.51
C ILE A 81 -17.66 -1.97 22.59
N GLU A 82 -17.22 -0.83 23.11
CA GLU A 82 -16.46 0.17 22.33
C GLU A 82 -15.16 -0.40 21.77
N LEU A 83 -14.41 -1.17 22.58
CA LEU A 83 -13.18 -1.82 22.14
C LEU A 83 -13.46 -2.82 21.01
N VAL A 84 -14.52 -3.62 21.12
CA VAL A 84 -14.91 -4.60 20.09
C VAL A 84 -15.32 -3.88 18.81
N ILE A 85 -16.08 -2.79 18.92
CA ILE A 85 -16.48 -1.97 17.76
C ILE A 85 -15.25 -1.35 17.10
N ALA A 86 -14.31 -0.79 17.87
CA ALA A 86 -13.07 -0.22 17.36
C ALA A 86 -12.20 -1.26 16.66
N ALA A 87 -12.06 -2.45 17.25
CA ALA A 87 -11.34 -3.57 16.65
C ALA A 87 -12.00 -4.04 15.35
N CYS A 88 -13.33 -4.14 15.32
CA CYS A 88 -14.09 -4.53 14.14
C CYS A 88 -13.95 -3.48 13.03
N PHE A 89 -14.00 -2.19 13.39
CA PHE A 89 -13.77 -1.07 12.47
C PHE A 89 -12.35 -1.11 11.87
N LEU A 90 -11.32 -1.30 12.70
CA LEU A 90 -9.94 -1.46 12.23
C LEU A 90 -9.76 -2.66 11.30
N ALA A 91 -10.40 -3.79 11.61
CA ALA A 91 -10.37 -4.98 10.76
C ALA A 91 -11.03 -4.72 9.38
N VAL A 92 -12.15 -4.01 9.35
CA VAL A 92 -12.82 -3.60 8.10
C VAL A 92 -11.95 -2.63 7.31
N LEU A 93 -11.30 -1.65 7.96
CA LEU A 93 -10.37 -0.73 7.31
C LEU A 93 -9.16 -1.46 6.72
N ALA A 94 -8.56 -2.38 7.48
CA ALA A 94 -7.44 -3.19 7.02
C ALA A 94 -7.86 -4.08 5.84
N TRP A 95 -9.04 -4.70 5.90
CA TRP A 95 -9.57 -5.50 4.80
C TRP A 95 -9.86 -4.67 3.55
N LEU A 96 -10.44 -3.47 3.72
CA LEU A 96 -10.71 -2.56 2.61
C LEU A 96 -9.40 -2.04 2.00
N PHE A 97 -8.43 -1.66 2.82
CA PHE A 97 -7.10 -1.25 2.37
C PHE A 97 -6.40 -2.36 1.60
N TRP A 98 -6.45 -3.59 2.12
CA TRP A 98 -5.90 -4.76 1.43
C TRP A 98 -6.60 -5.02 0.10
N ARG A 99 -7.93 -4.90 0.06
CA ARG A 99 -8.71 -5.04 -1.17
C ARG A 99 -8.41 -3.93 -2.18
N LEU A 100 -8.26 -2.69 -1.74
CA LEU A 100 -7.91 -1.55 -2.59
C LEU A 100 -6.49 -1.67 -3.12
N ALA A 101 -5.52 -2.04 -2.27
CA ALA A 101 -4.15 -2.31 -2.69
C ALA A 101 -4.12 -3.42 -3.75
N ARG A 102 -4.85 -4.53 -3.52
CA ARG A 102 -4.98 -5.61 -4.50
C ARG A 102 -5.69 -5.17 -5.78
N ALA A 103 -6.71 -4.32 -5.68
CA ALA A 103 -7.42 -3.80 -6.83
C ALA A 103 -6.57 -2.80 -7.63
N LEU A 104 -5.76 -1.97 -6.97
CA LEU A 104 -4.80 -1.07 -7.61
C LEU A 104 -3.65 -1.82 -8.26
N TRP A 105 -3.22 -2.94 -7.67
CA TRP A 105 -2.22 -3.82 -8.27
C TRP A 105 -2.79 -4.62 -9.45
N ALA A 106 -4.05 -5.08 -9.37
CA ALA A 106 -4.74 -5.76 -10.47
C ALA A 106 -5.23 -4.81 -11.57
N ALA A 107 -5.49 -3.54 -11.22
CA ALA A 107 -5.89 -2.47 -12.13
C ALA A 107 -4.72 -1.55 -12.50
N ARG A 108 -3.48 -2.01 -12.33
CA ARG A 108 -2.39 -1.56 -13.21
C ARG A 108 -2.53 -2.36 -14.50
N PRO A 109 -3.25 -1.86 -15.53
CA PRO A 109 -3.02 -2.39 -16.85
C PRO A 109 -1.55 -2.14 -17.15
N LEU A 110 -0.80 -3.20 -17.41
CA LEU A 110 0.34 -3.15 -18.33
C LEU A 110 -0.20 -2.75 -19.71
N SER A 111 -0.70 -1.53 -19.85
CA SER A 111 -0.75 -0.82 -21.12
C SER A 111 0.67 -0.29 -21.28
N ARG A 112 1.56 -1.01 -21.97
CA ARG A 112 1.66 -1.05 -23.44
C ARG A 112 1.28 0.32 -24.02
N GLU A 113 2.33 0.99 -24.49
CA GLU A 113 2.34 2.29 -25.19
C GLU A 113 2.46 3.52 -24.27
N ILE A 114 3.71 3.88 -23.90
CA ILE A 114 4.42 5.09 -24.36
C ILE A 114 5.91 4.85 -24.04
N GLY A 115 6.58 4.19 -24.98
CA GLY A 115 8.04 4.26 -25.18
C GLY A 115 8.37 4.83 -26.56
N GLY A 116 7.45 5.62 -27.11
CA GLY A 116 7.57 6.29 -28.39
C GLY A 116 7.49 7.80 -28.20
N ALA A 117 8.55 8.51 -28.58
CA ALA A 117 8.63 9.95 -28.75
C ALA A 117 8.41 10.81 -27.50
N GLY A 118 9.40 10.80 -26.60
CA GLY A 118 9.66 11.91 -25.67
C GLY A 118 11.07 12.42 -25.91
N ASP A 119 11.20 13.38 -26.81
CA ASP A 119 12.37 14.24 -26.94
C ASP A 119 12.61 14.95 -25.59
N ALA A 120 13.58 14.46 -24.83
CA ALA A 120 14.08 15.10 -23.63
C ALA A 120 15.60 14.99 -23.62
N GLY A 121 16.23 15.98 -24.24
CA GLY A 121 17.49 16.52 -23.77
C GLY A 121 18.73 15.69 -24.10
N ALA A 122 19.39 16.10 -25.18
CA ALA A 122 20.84 16.17 -25.33
C ALA A 122 21.65 15.69 -24.11
N GLY A 123 22.06 14.43 -24.20
CA GLY A 123 23.09 13.81 -23.38
C GLY A 123 23.70 12.69 -24.19
N ALA A 124 24.29 13.03 -25.34
CA ALA A 124 25.17 12.13 -26.08
C ALA A 124 26.38 11.80 -25.19
N VAL A 125 26.24 10.78 -24.36
CA VAL A 125 27.37 10.12 -23.69
C VAL A 125 27.56 8.79 -24.39
N ALA A 126 28.48 8.86 -25.35
CA ALA A 126 29.51 7.89 -25.69
C ALA A 126 29.28 6.41 -25.36
N GLY A 127 29.45 5.59 -26.40
CA GLY A 127 29.83 4.18 -26.29
C GLY A 127 28.67 3.23 -26.54
N ASP A 128 28.71 2.58 -27.71
CA ASP A 128 28.10 1.27 -27.93
C ASP A 128 28.88 0.22 -27.12
N GLU A 129 28.84 0.35 -25.79
CA GLU A 129 29.35 -0.67 -24.89
C GLU A 129 28.28 -1.76 -24.81
N SER A 130 28.49 -2.80 -25.60
CA SER A 130 27.63 -3.98 -25.62
C SER A 130 27.61 -4.60 -24.22
N VAL A 131 26.43 -4.71 -23.62
CA VAL A 131 26.24 -5.46 -22.37
C VAL A 131 26.79 -6.88 -22.57
N ASP A 132 27.65 -7.33 -21.66
CA ASP A 132 28.22 -8.68 -21.71
C ASP A 132 27.13 -9.72 -21.47
N ALA A 133 26.67 -10.35 -22.55
CA ALA A 133 25.63 -11.37 -22.49
C ALA A 133 26.08 -12.60 -21.70
N GLY A 134 27.37 -12.94 -21.72
CA GLY A 134 27.92 -14.04 -20.94
C GLY A 134 27.82 -13.78 -19.44
N ALA A 135 28.10 -12.55 -19.01
CA ALA A 135 27.99 -12.13 -17.61
C ALA A 135 26.54 -12.10 -17.10
N ILE A 136 25.57 -11.68 -17.93
CA ILE A 136 24.16 -11.71 -17.55
C ILE A 136 23.64 -13.15 -17.46
N ARG A 137 24.04 -14.01 -18.41
CA ARG A 137 23.70 -15.43 -18.37
C ARG A 137 24.27 -16.13 -17.14
N SER A 138 25.56 -15.92 -16.83
CA SER A 138 26.17 -16.50 -15.64
C SER A 138 25.45 -16.03 -14.37
N ALA A 139 25.10 -14.74 -14.31
CA ALA A 139 24.35 -14.21 -13.18
C ALA A 139 22.94 -14.78 -13.04
N ALA A 140 22.26 -15.10 -14.14
CA ALA A 140 20.97 -15.77 -14.10
C ALA A 140 21.10 -17.21 -13.57
N ALA A 141 22.19 -17.91 -13.91
CA ALA A 141 22.50 -19.22 -13.35
C ALA A 141 22.86 -19.15 -11.86
N ASP A 142 23.70 -18.19 -11.46
CA ASP A 142 24.08 -17.95 -10.06
C ASP A 142 22.84 -17.57 -9.21
N ALA A 143 21.92 -16.79 -9.77
CA ALA A 143 20.65 -16.44 -9.13
C ALA A 143 19.74 -17.67 -8.95
N GLN A 144 19.76 -18.65 -9.87
CA GLN A 144 19.04 -19.91 -9.68
C GLN A 144 19.63 -20.73 -8.55
N GLU A 145 20.97 -20.79 -8.43
CA GLU A 145 21.63 -21.45 -7.31
C GLU A 145 21.31 -20.77 -5.98
N ALA A 146 21.28 -19.42 -5.95
CA ALA A 146 20.88 -18.66 -4.78
C ALA A 146 19.45 -18.99 -4.33
N ILE A 147 18.53 -19.21 -5.26
CA ILE A 147 17.15 -19.63 -4.96
C ILE A 147 17.09 -21.00 -4.27
N GLU A 148 17.95 -21.94 -4.65
CA GLU A 148 17.95 -23.29 -4.08
C GLU A 148 18.69 -23.37 -2.74
N THR A 149 19.67 -22.50 -2.53
CA THR A 149 20.51 -22.52 -1.33
C THR A 149 19.77 -22.03 -0.07
N HIS A 150 18.84 -21.09 -0.22
CA HIS A 150 18.13 -20.49 0.92
C HIS A 150 16.96 -21.37 1.38
N ARG A 151 16.87 -21.66 2.68
CA ARG A 151 15.77 -22.47 3.22
C ARG A 151 14.42 -21.75 3.14
N ASP A 152 14.39 -20.46 3.44
CA ASP A 152 13.17 -19.66 3.38
C ASP A 152 12.87 -19.21 1.92
N PRO A 153 11.64 -19.41 1.40
CA PRO A 153 11.29 -19.00 0.04
C PRO A 153 11.37 -17.49 -0.20
N GLY A 154 11.08 -16.66 0.81
CA GLY A 154 11.14 -15.21 0.70
C GLY A 154 12.59 -14.74 0.58
N ASP A 155 13.45 -15.22 1.47
CA ASP A 155 14.89 -14.94 1.43
C ASP A 155 15.52 -15.43 0.12
N ALA A 156 15.11 -16.59 -0.38
CA ALA A 156 15.56 -17.13 -1.66
C ALA A 156 15.27 -16.20 -2.84
N ILE A 157 14.04 -15.66 -2.92
CA ILE A 157 13.63 -14.72 -3.98
C ILE A 157 14.41 -13.41 -3.86
N VAL A 158 14.58 -12.90 -2.64
CA VAL A 158 15.33 -11.66 -2.39
C VAL A 158 16.79 -11.83 -2.80
N ALA A 159 17.43 -12.92 -2.39
CA ALA A 159 18.82 -13.21 -2.72
C ALA A 159 19.04 -13.30 -4.24
N ALA A 160 18.17 -14.01 -4.95
CA ALA A 160 18.28 -14.15 -6.40
C ALA A 160 18.09 -12.82 -7.15
N TRP A 161 17.12 -12.00 -6.76
CA TRP A 161 16.93 -10.68 -7.39
C TRP A 161 18.12 -9.75 -7.14
N VAL A 162 18.61 -9.68 -5.89
CA VAL A 162 19.79 -8.86 -5.54
C VAL A 162 21.02 -9.32 -6.34
N HIS A 163 21.19 -10.62 -6.55
CA HIS A 163 22.28 -11.15 -7.35
C HIS A 163 22.22 -10.66 -8.81
N LEU A 164 21.03 -10.61 -9.40
CA LEU A 164 20.83 -10.03 -10.73
C LEU A 164 21.09 -8.51 -10.76
N GLU A 165 20.67 -7.76 -9.74
CA GLU A 165 20.96 -6.32 -9.64
C GLU A 165 22.48 -6.06 -9.56
N GLU A 166 23.20 -6.84 -8.74
CA GLU A 166 24.65 -6.74 -8.63
C GLU A 166 25.35 -7.09 -9.94
N ALA A 167 24.91 -8.15 -10.62
CA ALA A 167 25.47 -8.54 -11.90
C ALA A 167 25.21 -7.52 -13.01
N THR A 168 23.99 -7.00 -13.10
CA THR A 168 23.66 -5.94 -14.06
C THR A 168 24.46 -4.67 -13.77
N SER A 169 24.75 -4.36 -12.49
CA SER A 169 25.60 -3.23 -12.12
C SER A 169 27.05 -3.37 -12.57
N ARG A 170 27.53 -4.61 -12.69
CA ARG A 170 28.87 -4.94 -13.19
C ARG A 170 28.94 -5.04 -14.71
N ALA A 171 27.89 -5.56 -15.34
CA ALA A 171 27.83 -5.82 -16.78
C ALA A 171 27.26 -4.64 -17.60
N GLY A 172 26.66 -3.66 -16.92
CA GLY A 172 25.94 -2.54 -17.53
C GLY A 172 26.63 -1.19 -17.33
N ARG A 173 26.22 -0.23 -18.17
CA ARG A 173 26.62 1.18 -18.05
C ARG A 173 26.28 1.77 -16.68
N SER A 174 26.83 2.94 -16.38
CA SER A 174 26.43 3.70 -15.19
C SER A 174 24.92 3.92 -15.13
N ARG A 175 24.40 3.88 -13.91
CA ARG A 175 23.03 4.25 -13.58
C ARG A 175 22.78 5.72 -13.84
N LEU A 176 21.55 6.07 -14.23
CA LEU A 176 21.14 7.47 -14.27
C LEU A 176 21.07 8.03 -12.83
N PRO A 177 21.26 9.34 -12.62
CA PRO A 177 21.34 9.93 -11.27
C PRO A 177 20.14 9.64 -10.36
N SER A 178 18.95 9.49 -10.94
CA SER A 178 17.69 9.23 -10.22
C SER A 178 17.14 7.82 -10.41
N GLU A 179 17.87 6.94 -11.11
CA GLU A 179 17.40 5.58 -11.44
C GLU A 179 17.65 4.63 -10.27
N THR A 180 16.60 3.93 -9.84
CA THR A 180 16.67 2.95 -8.75
C THR A 180 17.40 1.66 -9.19
N PRO A 181 17.85 0.79 -8.25
CA PRO A 181 18.60 -0.41 -8.60
C PRO A 181 17.79 -1.36 -9.48
N GLY A 182 16.51 -1.55 -9.14
CA GLY A 182 15.59 -2.39 -9.91
C GLY A 182 15.28 -1.81 -11.29
N GLU A 183 15.06 -0.50 -11.40
CA GLU A 183 14.85 0.15 -12.71
C GLU A 183 16.08 0.00 -13.61
N PHE A 184 17.27 0.16 -13.04
CA PHE A 184 18.51 -0.06 -13.76
C PHE A 184 18.67 -1.51 -14.23
N ALA A 185 18.48 -2.47 -13.34
CA ALA A 185 18.57 -3.89 -13.66
C ALA A 185 17.58 -4.25 -14.78
N LEU A 186 16.32 -3.79 -14.69
CA LEU A 186 15.33 -3.96 -15.74
C LEU A 186 15.78 -3.32 -17.07
N ARG A 187 16.31 -2.10 -17.06
CA ARG A 187 16.80 -1.45 -18.29
C ARG A 187 17.90 -2.25 -18.97
N ILE A 188 18.80 -2.86 -18.21
CA ILE A 188 19.86 -3.73 -18.76
C ILE A 188 19.26 -5.06 -19.27
N LEU A 189 18.43 -5.72 -18.47
CA LEU A 189 17.86 -7.04 -18.79
C LEU A 189 16.87 -7.01 -19.98
N ARG A 190 16.13 -5.91 -20.13
CA ARG A 190 15.19 -5.68 -21.27
C ARG A 190 15.87 -5.36 -22.59
N ARG A 191 17.20 -5.29 -22.63
CA ARG A 191 17.93 -5.08 -23.88
C ARG A 191 17.77 -6.25 -24.85
N ARG A 192 17.52 -7.45 -24.32
CA ARG A 192 17.09 -8.63 -25.09
C ARG A 192 15.55 -8.72 -25.07
N PRO A 193 14.88 -8.76 -26.23
CA PRO A 193 13.43 -8.91 -26.28
C PRO A 193 13.01 -10.32 -25.83
N GLY A 194 11.81 -10.43 -25.24
CA GLY A 194 11.17 -11.72 -24.94
C GLY A 194 11.19 -12.16 -23.47
N VAL A 195 11.60 -11.29 -22.55
CA VAL A 195 11.64 -11.58 -21.09
C VAL A 195 10.83 -10.60 -20.25
N ASP A 196 10.10 -9.66 -20.87
CA ASP A 196 9.50 -8.53 -20.16
C ASP A 196 8.52 -8.99 -19.07
N THR A 197 7.68 -9.98 -19.39
CA THR A 197 6.68 -10.53 -18.46
C THR A 197 7.34 -11.24 -17.29
N GLU A 198 8.40 -11.99 -17.55
CA GLU A 198 9.15 -12.77 -16.58
C GLU A 198 9.92 -11.87 -15.62
N LEU A 199 10.54 -10.82 -16.15
CA LEU A 199 11.23 -9.80 -15.36
C LEU A 199 10.26 -9.02 -14.47
N GLU A 200 9.08 -8.66 -14.97
CA GLU A 200 8.04 -7.98 -14.18
C GLU A 200 7.46 -8.90 -13.10
N THR A 201 7.25 -10.17 -13.41
CA THR A 201 6.81 -11.18 -12.43
C THR A 201 7.85 -11.36 -11.33
N LEU A 202 9.13 -11.48 -11.69
CA LEU A 202 10.22 -11.65 -10.74
C LEU A 202 10.40 -10.41 -9.85
N LEU A 203 10.38 -9.21 -10.43
CA LEU A 203 10.43 -7.95 -9.68
C LEU A 203 9.23 -7.83 -8.73
N GLY A 204 8.02 -8.16 -9.19
CA GLY A 204 6.82 -8.12 -8.36
C GLY A 204 6.89 -9.08 -7.17
N LEU A 205 7.43 -10.29 -7.35
CA LEU A 205 7.68 -11.21 -6.25
C LEU A 205 8.67 -10.62 -5.24
N TYR A 206 9.80 -10.09 -5.72
CA TYR A 206 10.81 -9.44 -4.88
C TYR A 206 10.21 -8.28 -4.06
N GLU A 207 9.51 -7.34 -4.71
CA GLU A 207 8.91 -6.19 -4.04
C GLU A 207 7.85 -6.61 -3.03
N SER A 208 7.03 -7.61 -3.35
CA SER A 208 5.99 -8.12 -2.46
C SER A 208 6.56 -8.72 -1.16
N VAL A 209 7.68 -9.44 -1.27
CA VAL A 209 8.35 -10.06 -0.12
C VAL A 209 9.11 -9.01 0.68
N ARG A 210 9.91 -8.18 0.00
CA ARG A 210 10.81 -7.23 0.65
C ARG A 210 10.09 -6.04 1.28
N PHE A 211 9.07 -5.52 0.59
CA PHE A 211 8.39 -4.28 0.97
C PHE A 211 6.89 -4.47 1.22
N GLY A 212 6.28 -5.52 0.65
CA GLY A 212 4.86 -5.79 0.77
C GLY A 212 4.44 -6.61 2.00
N GLY A 213 5.39 -7.11 2.80
CA GLY A 213 5.11 -7.95 3.98
C GLY A 213 4.52 -9.33 3.64
N VAL A 214 4.62 -9.75 2.37
CA VAL A 214 4.15 -11.06 1.91
C VAL A 214 5.16 -12.13 2.33
N GLN A 215 4.68 -13.16 3.02
CA GLN A 215 5.46 -14.37 3.26
C GLN A 215 5.36 -15.27 2.03
N ALA A 216 6.46 -15.44 1.31
CA ALA A 216 6.48 -16.29 0.13
C ALA A 216 6.37 -17.76 0.51
N ASP A 217 5.67 -18.52 -0.32
CA ASP A 217 5.62 -19.98 -0.24
C ASP A 217 6.45 -20.62 -1.36
N GLU A 218 6.45 -21.95 -1.39
CA GLU A 218 7.20 -22.71 -2.39
C GLU A 218 6.67 -22.50 -3.82
N SER A 219 5.40 -22.08 -3.97
CA SER A 219 4.85 -21.72 -5.28
C SER A 219 5.45 -20.42 -5.81
N GLY A 220 5.68 -19.45 -4.91
CA GLY A 220 6.42 -18.22 -5.18
C GLY A 220 7.86 -18.52 -5.60
N ARG A 221 8.57 -19.38 -4.84
CA ARG A 221 9.92 -19.83 -5.22
C ARG A 221 9.93 -20.50 -6.59
N ALA A 222 8.97 -21.38 -6.86
CA ALA A 222 8.90 -22.08 -8.13
C ALA A 222 8.62 -21.16 -9.32
N THR A 223 7.85 -20.09 -9.09
CA THR A 223 7.59 -19.06 -10.09
C THR A 223 8.86 -18.26 -10.37
N ALA A 224 9.55 -17.81 -9.33
CA ALA A 224 10.81 -17.08 -9.46
C ALA A 224 11.88 -17.90 -10.20
N ARG A 225 12.04 -19.18 -9.85
CA ARG A 225 12.94 -20.11 -10.56
C ARG A 225 12.64 -20.21 -12.04
N ARG A 226 11.35 -20.30 -12.41
CA ARG A 226 10.93 -20.37 -13.82
C ARG A 226 11.28 -19.09 -14.56
N CYS A 227 11.03 -17.93 -13.95
CA CYS A 227 11.40 -16.63 -14.54
C CYS A 227 12.91 -16.55 -14.78
N LEU A 228 13.73 -16.96 -13.82
CA LEU A 228 15.19 -16.96 -13.95
C LEU A 228 15.68 -17.88 -15.09
N ALA A 229 15.08 -19.07 -15.23
CA ALA A 229 15.43 -19.98 -16.32
C ALA A 229 15.14 -19.40 -17.71
N ILE A 230 14.03 -18.66 -17.85
CA ILE A 230 13.70 -17.96 -19.10
C ILE A 230 14.69 -16.81 -19.36
N VAL A 231 15.05 -16.06 -18.32
CA VAL A 231 16.07 -15.00 -18.43
C VAL A 231 17.40 -15.60 -18.88
N GLU A 232 17.85 -16.70 -18.26
CA GLU A 232 19.09 -17.38 -18.66
C GLU A 232 19.08 -17.80 -20.14
N GLU A 233 17.99 -18.41 -20.60
CA GLU A 233 17.86 -18.90 -21.99
C GLU A 233 17.89 -17.76 -23.01
N VAL A 234 17.23 -16.62 -22.72
CA VAL A 234 17.21 -15.47 -23.64
C VAL A 234 18.59 -14.80 -23.76
N TRP A 235 19.42 -14.94 -22.73
CA TRP A 235 20.78 -14.41 -22.69
C TRP A 235 21.84 -15.44 -23.12
N ARG A 236 21.43 -16.61 -23.65
CA ARG A 236 22.33 -17.56 -24.32
C ARG A 236 22.94 -16.97 -25.59
#